data_AF-A0A120JW74-F1
#
_entry.id   AF-A0A120JW74-F1
#
_cell.length_a   1.000
_cell.length_b   1.000
_cell.length_c   1.000
_cell.angle_alpha   90.00
_cell.angle_beta   90.00
_cell.angle_gamma   90.00
#
_symmetry.space_group_name_H-M   'P 1'
#
loop_
_entity.id
_entity.type
_entity.pdbx_description
1 polymer ?
#
loop_
_entity_poly.entity_id
_entity_poly.type
_entity_poly.pdbx_seq_one_letter_code
_entity_poly.pdbx_strand_id
1 'polypeptide(L)'
;MRFLLTLALLGMVAAIAWWQFEAQIPSEWHPLKPISVDDPLTPVTKWKLHRLGDSRDDCLAALATVPEGALRMTPLEDHEPVEGCPLENVVRMHGSDVDFNASFVAACPLALAWVMFERQRL
;
A
#
# COMPACT_ATOMS: atom_id res chain seq x y z
N MET A 1 24.84 33.35 -23.06
CA MET A 1 23.39 33.69 -22.94
C MET A 1 22.51 32.76 -23.79
N ARG A 2 22.70 32.65 -25.11
CA ARG A 2 21.88 31.76 -25.98
C ARG A 2 21.90 30.28 -25.56
N PHE A 3 23.06 29.75 -25.16
CA PHE A 3 23.20 28.37 -24.68
C PHE A 3 22.47 28.10 -23.35
N LEU A 4 22.46 29.08 -22.45
CA LEU A 4 21.72 28.98 -21.17
C LEU A 4 20.21 29.02 -21.42
N LEU A 5 19.76 29.86 -22.36
CA LEU A 5 18.36 29.91 -22.76
C LEU A 5 17.91 28.60 -23.41
N THR A 6 18.73 27.98 -24.28
CA THR A 6 18.40 26.68 -24.88
C THR A 6 18.33 25.56 -23.85
N LEU A 7 19.25 25.53 -22.86
CA LEU A 7 19.20 24.55 -21.78
C LEU A 7 17.98 24.75 -20.87
N ALA A 8 17.65 25.99 -20.52
CA ALA A 8 16.46 26.32 -19.74
C ALA A 8 15.19 25.90 -20.47
N LEU A 9 15.11 26.14 -21.79
CA LEU A 9 13.97 25.74 -22.61
C LEU A 9 13.83 24.21 -22.68
N LEU A 10 14.95 23.49 -22.89
CA LEU A 10 14.98 22.02 -22.90
C LEU A 10 14.56 21.43 -21.55
N GLY A 11 15.07 21.99 -20.45
CA GLY A 11 14.67 21.58 -19.10
C GLY A 11 13.19 21.81 -18.83
N MET A 12 12.64 22.94 -19.30
CA MET A 12 11.22 23.23 -19.16
C MET A 12 10.34 22.27 -19.97
N VAL A 13 10.71 21.97 -21.23
CA VAL A 13 9.97 20.99 -22.04
C VAL A 13 10.04 19.60 -21.42
N ALA A 14 11.21 19.18 -20.93
CA ALA A 14 11.37 17.90 -20.26
C ALA A 14 10.54 17.81 -18.97
N ALA A 15 10.49 18.87 -18.16
CA ALA A 15 9.68 18.92 -16.95
C ALA A 15 8.18 18.83 -17.25
N ILE A 16 7.70 19.55 -18.27
CA ILE A 16 6.29 19.49 -18.71
C ILE A 16 5.96 18.09 -19.23
N ALA A 17 6.82 17.52 -20.07
CA ALA A 17 6.63 16.17 -20.59
C ALA A 17 6.59 15.12 -19.46
N TRP A 18 7.48 15.24 -18.47
CA TRP A 18 7.47 14.37 -17.29
C TRP A 18 6.18 14.51 -16.49
N TRP A 19 5.73 15.74 -16.24
CA TRP A 19 4.51 15.99 -15.46
C TRP A 19 3.25 15.44 -16.15
N GLN A 20 3.16 15.58 -17.47
CA GLN A 20 2.06 15.02 -18.26
C GLN A 20 2.10 13.49 -18.32
N PHE A 21 3.29 12.91 -18.34
CA PHE A 21 3.46 11.45 -18.30
C PHE A 21 3.03 10.90 -16.94
N GLU A 22 3.49 11.48 -15.83
CA GLU A 22 3.12 11.08 -14.47
C GLU A 22 1.61 11.17 -14.23
N ALA A 23 0.95 12.22 -14.75
CA ALA A 23 -0.49 12.41 -14.59
C ALA A 23 -1.34 11.35 -15.31
N GLN A 24 -0.79 10.69 -16.34
CA GLN A 24 -1.50 9.67 -17.13
C GLN A 24 -1.25 8.24 -16.64
N ILE A 25 -0.30 8.02 -15.71
CA ILE A 25 -0.03 6.70 -15.15
C ILE A 25 -1.12 6.38 -14.10
N PRO A 26 -1.87 5.28 -14.27
CA PRO A 26 -2.82 4.83 -13.26
C PRO A 26 -2.14 4.58 -11.91
N SER A 27 -2.84 4.82 -10.80
CA SER A 27 -2.28 4.76 -9.44
C SER A 27 -1.65 3.40 -9.11
N GLU A 28 -2.22 2.32 -9.62
CA GLU A 28 -1.78 0.94 -9.43
C GLU A 28 -0.37 0.66 -10.00
N TRP A 29 0.06 1.44 -11.01
CA TRP A 29 1.37 1.33 -11.64
C TRP A 29 2.38 2.34 -11.08
N HIS A 30 1.91 3.39 -10.40
CA HIS A 30 2.77 4.44 -9.89
C HIS A 30 3.39 4.06 -8.53
N PRO A 31 4.72 3.91 -8.42
CA PRO A 31 5.37 3.40 -7.19
C PRO A 31 5.30 4.35 -5.99
N LEU A 32 5.07 5.64 -6.21
CA LEU A 32 4.99 6.63 -5.12
C LEU A 32 3.56 6.87 -4.65
N LYS A 33 2.55 6.36 -5.36
CA LYS A 33 1.16 6.49 -4.95
C LYS A 33 0.82 5.43 -3.91
N PRO A 34 0.03 5.79 -2.88
CA PRO A 34 -0.49 4.82 -1.92
C PRO A 34 -1.18 3.66 -2.65
N ILE A 35 -1.09 2.47 -2.06
CA ILE A 35 -1.84 1.32 -2.53
C ILE A 35 -3.28 1.44 -2.04
N SER A 36 -4.24 1.19 -2.93
CA SER A 36 -5.64 1.03 -2.58
C SER A 36 -6.03 -0.45 -2.62
N VAL A 37 -6.99 -0.82 -1.79
CA VAL A 37 -7.52 -2.20 -1.76
C VAL A 37 -8.21 -2.56 -3.09
N ASP A 38 -8.79 -1.56 -3.75
CA ASP A 38 -9.47 -1.70 -5.05
C ASP A 38 -8.53 -1.62 -6.26
N ASP A 39 -7.23 -1.37 -6.06
CA ASP A 39 -6.27 -1.32 -7.15
C ASP A 39 -6.13 -2.72 -7.79
N PRO A 40 -6.18 -2.85 -9.13
CA PRO A 40 -5.91 -4.13 -9.79
C PRO A 40 -4.49 -4.61 -9.47
N LEU A 41 -4.31 -5.92 -9.29
CA LEU A 41 -2.98 -6.49 -9.04
C LEU A 41 -2.06 -6.27 -10.26
N THR A 42 -0.98 -5.52 -10.04
CA THR A 42 0.09 -5.29 -11.01
C THR A 42 1.40 -5.93 -10.51
N PRO A 43 2.44 -6.05 -11.36
CA PRO A 43 3.77 -6.43 -10.91
C PRO A 43 4.35 -5.49 -9.84
N VAL A 44 3.93 -4.22 -9.82
CA VAL A 44 4.34 -3.20 -8.84
C VAL A 44 3.68 -3.43 -7.48
N THR A 45 2.50 -4.06 -7.43
CA THR A 45 1.76 -4.33 -6.19
C THR A 45 2.58 -5.10 -5.16
N LYS A 46 3.34 -6.11 -5.58
CA LYS A 46 4.20 -6.88 -4.65
C LYS A 46 5.25 -5.99 -3.99
N TRP A 47 5.84 -5.07 -4.75
CA TRP A 47 6.82 -4.12 -4.23
C TRP A 47 6.16 -3.10 -3.29
N LYS A 48 4.98 -2.57 -3.64
CA LYS A 48 4.21 -1.66 -2.78
C LYS A 48 3.88 -2.32 -1.44
N LEU A 49 3.36 -3.55 -1.46
CA LEU A 49 3.04 -4.33 -0.25
C LEU A 49 4.29 -4.57 0.62
N HIS A 50 5.43 -4.89 0.01
CA HIS A 50 6.67 -5.10 0.76
C HIS A 50 7.12 -3.82 1.49
N ARG A 51 7.06 -2.66 0.82
CA ARG A 51 7.41 -1.35 1.40
C ARG A 51 6.53 -0.96 2.58
N LEU A 52 5.28 -1.43 2.63
CA LEU A 52 4.39 -1.19 3.78
C LEU A 52 4.87 -1.90 5.06
N GLY A 53 5.77 -2.88 4.95
CA GLY A 53 6.42 -3.46 6.12
C GLY A 53 7.17 -2.42 6.95
N ASP A 54 7.77 -1.43 6.27
CA ASP A 54 8.60 -0.38 6.89
C ASP A 54 7.78 0.81 7.42
N SER A 55 6.47 0.89 7.10
CA SER A 55 5.61 2.03 7.46
C SER A 55 4.24 1.56 7.92
N ARG A 56 4.07 1.52 9.24
CA ARG A 56 2.81 1.13 9.91
C ARG A 56 1.66 2.04 9.52
N ASP A 57 1.88 3.35 9.55
CA ASP A 57 0.82 4.34 9.29
C ASP A 57 0.31 4.25 7.85
N ASP A 58 1.21 4.08 6.87
CA ASP A 58 0.81 3.91 5.47
C ASP A 58 0.00 2.63 5.27
N CYS A 59 0.37 1.56 5.97
CA CYS A 59 -0.35 0.30 5.89
C CYS A 59 -1.76 0.38 6.51
N LEU A 60 -1.87 1.01 7.69
CA LEU A 60 -3.17 1.23 8.33
C LEU A 60 -4.04 2.20 7.51
N ALA A 61 -3.45 3.21 6.87
CA ALA A 61 -4.16 4.09 5.95
C ALA A 61 -4.70 3.32 4.74
N ALA A 62 -3.93 2.40 4.18
CA ALA A 62 -4.41 1.54 3.09
C ALA A 62 -5.56 0.61 3.55
N LEU A 63 -5.45 -0.02 4.72
CA LEU A 63 -6.53 -0.83 5.30
C LEU A 63 -7.78 -0.01 5.64
N ALA A 64 -7.63 1.27 5.97
CA ALA A 64 -8.74 2.17 6.21
C ALA A 64 -9.53 2.53 4.93
N THR A 65 -9.00 2.21 3.73
CA THR A 65 -9.75 2.35 2.47
C THR A 65 -10.74 1.20 2.22
N VAL A 66 -10.66 0.12 2.99
CA VAL A 66 -11.63 -0.98 2.92
C VAL A 66 -13.01 -0.47 3.34
N PRO A 67 -14.10 -0.79 2.60
CA PRO A 67 -15.44 -0.38 2.98
C PRO A 67 -15.82 -0.84 4.39
N GLU A 68 -16.63 -0.01 5.05
CA GLU A 68 -17.12 -0.29 6.40
C GLU A 68 -17.81 -1.67 6.44
N GLY A 69 -17.43 -2.48 7.43
CA GLY A 69 -17.99 -3.82 7.62
C GLY A 69 -17.30 -4.95 6.83
N ALA A 70 -16.58 -4.65 5.75
CA ALA A 70 -15.86 -5.66 4.96
C ALA A 70 -14.54 -6.12 5.62
N LEU A 71 -14.04 -5.37 6.61
CA LEU A 71 -12.89 -5.76 7.42
C LEU A 71 -13.11 -5.40 8.88
N ARG A 72 -13.00 -6.40 9.76
CA ARG A 72 -13.00 -6.24 11.21
C ARG A 72 -11.61 -6.54 11.73
N MET A 73 -10.87 -5.50 12.11
CA MET A 73 -9.53 -5.65 12.65
C MET A 73 -9.25 -4.71 13.83
N THR A 74 -8.18 -4.98 14.57
CA THR A 74 -7.66 -4.09 15.61
C THR A 74 -6.14 -3.99 15.48
N PRO A 75 -5.58 -2.79 15.25
CA PRO A 75 -4.13 -2.61 15.29
C PRO A 75 -3.59 -2.95 16.67
N LEU A 76 -2.47 -3.68 16.75
CA LEU A 76 -1.81 -4.00 18.03
C LEU A 76 -0.51 -3.22 18.14
N GLU A 77 -0.18 -2.70 19.31
CA GLU A 77 1.12 -2.07 19.57
C GLU A 77 2.25 -3.07 19.35
N ASP A 78 3.43 -2.58 18.99
CA ASP A 78 4.59 -3.42 18.78
C ASP A 78 5.05 -4.01 20.12
N HIS A 79 5.24 -5.32 20.17
CA HIS A 79 5.56 -6.04 21.41
C HIS A 79 6.27 -7.35 21.12
N GLU A 80 6.91 -7.91 22.14
CA GLU A 80 7.64 -9.18 22.05
C GLU A 80 7.01 -10.19 23.03
N PRO A 81 6.06 -11.03 22.59
CA PRO A 81 5.39 -12.00 23.47
C PRO A 81 6.34 -13.09 23.99
N VAL A 82 7.37 -13.42 23.20
CA VAL A 82 8.35 -14.47 23.46
C VAL A 82 9.71 -13.91 23.09
N GLU A 83 10.73 -14.17 23.92
CA GLU A 83 12.08 -13.67 23.64
C GLU A 83 12.57 -14.06 22.25
N GLY A 84 13.04 -13.06 21.51
CA GLY A 84 13.55 -13.20 20.15
C GLY A 84 12.48 -13.27 19.05
N CYS A 85 11.21 -13.02 19.38
CA CYS A 85 10.10 -13.01 18.42
C CYS A 85 9.30 -11.69 18.49
N PRO A 86 9.87 -10.56 18.03
CA PRO A 86 9.17 -9.29 18.02
C PRO A 86 8.01 -9.31 17.02
N LEU A 87 6.84 -8.83 17.46
CA LEU A 87 5.68 -8.58 16.63
C LEU A 87 5.58 -7.08 16.38
N GLU A 88 5.95 -6.67 15.17
CA GLU A 88 5.96 -5.29 14.73
C GLU A 88 4.99 -5.10 13.56
N ASN A 89 4.33 -3.94 13.50
CA ASN A 89 3.41 -3.60 12.42
C ASN A 89 2.34 -4.70 12.21
N VAL A 90 1.76 -5.18 13.31
CA VAL A 90 0.75 -6.26 13.29
C VAL A 90 -0.66 -5.77 13.62
N VAL A 91 -1.63 -6.46 13.04
CA VAL A 91 -3.06 -6.26 13.28
C VAL A 91 -3.69 -7.58 13.70
N ARG A 92 -4.68 -7.52 14.58
CA ARG A 92 -5.56 -8.64 14.89
C ARG A 92 -6.74 -8.62 13.94
N MET A 93 -6.86 -9.66 13.12
CA MET A 93 -7.97 -9.89 12.21
C MET A 93 -9.08 -10.63 12.96
N HIS A 94 -10.29 -10.07 12.97
CA HIS A 94 -11.49 -10.68 13.56
C HIS A 94 -12.43 -11.26 12.51
N GLY A 95 -12.32 -10.79 11.27
CA GLY A 95 -13.11 -11.24 10.13
C GLY A 95 -12.95 -10.30 8.95
N SER A 96 -13.30 -10.77 7.77
CA SER A 96 -13.40 -9.97 6.55
C SER A 96 -14.71 -10.30 5.84
N ASP A 97 -14.76 -10.21 4.51
CA ASP A 97 -15.91 -10.69 3.72
C ASP A 97 -16.14 -12.20 3.90
N VAL A 98 -15.16 -12.93 4.47
CA VAL A 98 -15.31 -14.29 4.96
C VAL A 98 -15.23 -14.36 6.49
N ASP A 99 -15.95 -15.32 7.07
CA ASP A 99 -15.92 -15.56 8.51
C ASP A 99 -14.74 -16.45 8.92
N PHE A 100 -13.98 -15.99 9.92
CA PHE A 100 -12.93 -16.77 10.56
C PHE A 100 -13.47 -17.54 11.76
N ASN A 101 -12.97 -18.76 11.97
CA ASN A 101 -13.31 -19.56 13.15
C ASN A 101 -12.77 -18.95 14.47
N ALA A 102 -11.68 -18.19 14.38
CA ALA A 102 -11.06 -17.48 15.48
C ALA A 102 -10.31 -16.23 14.97
N SER A 103 -10.13 -15.24 15.84
CA SER A 103 -9.26 -14.11 15.53
C SER A 103 -7.79 -14.54 15.48
N PHE A 104 -7.02 -13.94 14.58
CA PHE A 104 -5.59 -14.21 14.45
C PHE A 104 -4.79 -12.91 14.27
N VAL A 105 -3.50 -12.96 14.56
CA VAL A 105 -2.59 -11.83 14.37
C VAL A 105 -1.84 -12.02 13.05
N ALA A 106 -1.78 -10.96 12.25
CA ALA A 106 -1.04 -10.92 11.01
C ALA A 106 -0.23 -9.63 10.91
N ALA A 107 0.88 -9.66 10.18
CA ALA A 107 1.52 -8.42 9.74
C ALA A 107 0.51 -7.59 8.93
N CYS A 108 0.52 -6.28 9.10
CA CYS A 108 -0.35 -5.37 8.38
C CYS A 108 -0.30 -5.56 6.85
N PRO A 109 0.88 -5.66 6.18
CA PRO A 109 0.92 -5.92 4.74
C PRO A 109 0.33 -7.28 4.35
N LEU A 110 0.37 -8.28 5.24
CA LEU A 110 -0.28 -9.58 5.02
C LEU A 110 -1.80 -9.45 5.10
N ALA A 111 -2.32 -8.70 6.09
CA ALA A 111 -3.75 -8.42 6.18
C ALA A 111 -4.27 -7.67 4.95
N LEU A 112 -3.52 -6.68 4.46
CA LEU A 112 -3.88 -5.95 3.24
C LEU A 112 -3.87 -6.86 2.00
N ALA A 113 -2.82 -7.68 1.85
CA ALA A 113 -2.74 -8.64 0.75
C ALA A 113 -3.89 -9.67 0.79
N TRP A 114 -4.33 -10.08 1.99
CA TRP A 114 -5.49 -10.94 2.18
C TRP A 114 -6.77 -10.29 1.65
N VAL A 115 -7.07 -9.05 2.08
CA VAL A 115 -8.28 -8.35 1.63
C VAL A 115 -8.28 -8.09 0.12
N MET A 116 -7.12 -7.74 -0.45
CA MET A 116 -6.98 -7.60 -1.92
C MET A 116 -7.22 -8.93 -2.64
N PHE A 117 -6.74 -10.04 -2.08
CA PHE A 117 -6.97 -11.38 -2.64
C PHE A 117 -8.45 -11.73 -2.64
N GLU A 118 -9.16 -11.54 -1.52
CA GLU A 118 -10.60 -11.82 -1.43
C GLU A 118 -11.37 -11.06 -2.51
N ARG A 119 -11.14 -9.75 -2.61
CA ARG A 119 -11.88 -8.89 -3.54
C ARG A 119 -11.64 -9.18 -5.02
N GLN A 120 -10.49 -9.76 -5.36
CA GLN A 120 -10.10 -9.97 -6.76
C GLN A 120 -10.19 -11.43 -7.20
N ARG A 121 -10.28 -12.39 -6.26
CA ARG A 121 -10.15 -13.83 -6.54
C ARG A 121 -11.22 -14.70 -5.90
N LEU A 122 -11.95 -14.22 -4.90
CA LEU A 122 -13.11 -14.91 -4.31
C LEU A 122 -14.41 -14.30 -4.84
#